data_AF-A0A1I3HKM4-F1
#
_entry.id   AF-A0A1I3HKM4-F1
#
_cell.length_a   1.000
_cell.length_b   1.000
_cell.length_c   1.000
_cell.angle_alpha   90.00
_cell.angle_beta   90.00
_cell.angle_gamma   90.00
#
_symmetry.space_group_name_H-M   'P 1'
#
loop_
_entity.id
_entity.type
_entity.pdbx_description
1 polymer ?
#
loop_
_entity_poly.entity_id
_entity_poly.type
_entity_poly.pdbx_seq_one_letter_code
_entity_poly.pdbx_strand_id
1 'polypeptide(L)'
;MALPKPTLGYPSRSAAVQALREQGWSMRRIAEEIGISLGTVSALDASAKRRREPRPAEVNGKTVLFPAEVLDRLRPHAARRGITPNELARRIVDVAIDECMIDAILDDELEASR
;
A
#
# COMPACT_ATOMS: atom_id res chain seq x y z
N MET A 1 8.47 4.41 -22.48
CA MET A 1 8.32 5.62 -21.64
C MET A 1 9.60 6.43 -21.74
N ALA A 2 9.52 7.75 -21.96
CA ALA A 2 10.72 8.60 -22.03
C ALA A 2 11.36 8.78 -20.65
N LEU A 3 12.70 8.93 -20.62
CA LEU A 3 13.44 9.22 -19.39
C LEU A 3 12.94 10.52 -18.72
N PRO A 4 12.91 10.58 -17.37
CA PRO A 4 12.50 11.79 -16.66
C PRO A 4 13.41 12.97 -17.04
N LYS A 5 12.81 14.10 -17.42
CA LYS A 5 13.56 15.32 -17.69
C LYS A 5 13.77 16.07 -16.37
N PRO A 6 15.02 16.30 -15.93
CA PRO A 6 15.29 17.12 -14.76
C PRO A 6 14.65 18.50 -14.90
N THR A 7 14.15 19.06 -13.79
CA THR A 7 13.49 20.37 -13.80
C THR A 7 13.69 21.06 -12.46
N LEU A 8 14.24 22.29 -12.48
CA LEU A 8 14.51 23.10 -11.29
C LEU A 8 15.32 22.36 -10.21
N GLY A 9 16.30 21.53 -10.62
CA GLY A 9 17.11 20.73 -9.69
C GLY A 9 16.48 19.42 -9.20
N TYR A 10 15.24 19.12 -9.61
CA TYR A 10 14.57 17.86 -9.28
C TYR A 10 14.68 16.83 -10.41
N PRO A 11 14.61 15.53 -10.11
CA PRO A 11 14.79 14.46 -11.09
C PRO A 11 13.67 14.40 -12.15
N SER A 12 12.51 15.01 -11.87
CA SER A 12 11.41 15.09 -12.83
C SER A 12 10.51 16.30 -12.56
N ARG A 13 9.70 16.70 -13.55
CA ARG A 13 8.65 17.72 -13.38
C ARG A 13 7.66 17.36 -12.26
N SER A 14 7.27 16.09 -12.13
CA SER A 14 6.38 15.64 -11.05
C SER A 14 7.04 15.82 -9.67
N ALA A 15 8.32 15.49 -9.56
CA ALA A 15 9.09 15.65 -8.32
C ALA A 15 9.25 17.14 -7.97
N ALA A 16 9.52 18.00 -8.96
CA ALA A 16 9.56 19.44 -8.77
C ALA A 16 8.21 19.99 -8.28
N VAL A 17 7.11 19.64 -8.95
CA VAL A 17 5.77 20.08 -8.56
C VAL A 17 5.45 19.64 -7.13
N GLN A 18 5.70 18.38 -6.79
CA GLN A 18 5.43 17.87 -5.45
C GLN A 18 6.24 18.59 -4.38
N ALA A 19 7.56 18.69 -4.55
CA ALA A 19 8.44 19.33 -3.57
C ALA A 19 8.10 20.82 -3.36
N LEU A 20 7.80 21.55 -4.45
CA LEU A 20 7.40 22.95 -4.36
C LEU A 20 6.02 23.12 -3.71
N ARG A 21 5.08 22.18 -3.94
CA ARG A 21 3.78 22.17 -3.24
C ARG A 21 3.93 21.90 -1.75
N GLU A 22 4.83 21.00 -1.35
CA GLU A 22 5.17 20.74 0.06
C GLU A 22 5.84 21.96 0.72
N GLN A 23 6.58 22.76 -0.05
CA GLN A 23 7.12 24.06 0.38
C GLN A 23 6.08 25.20 0.41
N GLY A 24 4.80 24.91 0.13
CA GLY A 24 3.71 25.88 0.21
C GLY A 24 3.53 26.78 -1.02
N TRP A 25 4.23 26.53 -2.13
CA TRP A 25 4.10 27.34 -3.34
C TRP A 25 2.72 27.15 -3.99
N SER A 26 2.14 28.23 -4.53
CA SER A 26 0.90 28.13 -5.28
C SER A 26 1.12 27.44 -6.63
N MET A 27 0.11 26.72 -7.11
CA MET A 27 0.20 26.02 -8.41
C MET A 27 0.48 26.97 -9.58
N ARG A 28 -0.03 28.22 -9.51
CA ARG A 28 0.21 29.25 -10.52
C ARG A 28 1.68 29.65 -10.57
N ARG A 29 2.30 29.90 -9.42
CA ARG A 29 3.72 30.22 -9.33
C ARG A 29 4.58 29.05 -9.84
N ILE A 30 4.23 27.82 -9.50
CA ILE A 30 4.92 26.61 -9.99
C ILE A 30 4.81 26.50 -11.52
N ALA A 31 3.64 26.81 -12.09
CA ALA A 31 3.40 26.78 -13.53
C ALA A 31 4.29 27.79 -14.26
N GLU A 32 4.37 29.02 -13.73
CA GLU A 32 5.24 30.09 -14.23
C GLU A 32 6.71 29.70 -14.15
N GLU A 33 7.17 29.18 -13.00
CA GLU A 33 8.58 28.83 -12.78
C GLU A 33 9.04 27.64 -13.63
N ILE A 34 8.18 26.63 -13.83
CA ILE A 34 8.49 25.45 -14.63
C ILE A 34 8.27 25.71 -16.13
N GLY A 35 7.49 26.73 -16.50
CA GLY A 35 7.10 26.99 -17.89
C GLY A 35 6.11 25.96 -18.43
N ILE A 36 5.15 25.53 -17.62
CA ILE A 36 4.08 24.59 -18.02
C ILE A 36 2.71 25.16 -17.67
N SER A 37 1.64 24.62 -18.28
CA SER A 37 0.29 25.09 -17.97
C SER A 37 -0.12 24.77 -16.53
N LEU A 38 -1.00 25.61 -15.96
CA LEU A 38 -1.59 25.36 -14.64
C LEU A 38 -2.33 24.00 -14.59
N GLY A 39 -3.00 23.63 -15.69
CA GLY A 39 -3.65 22.32 -15.83
C GLY A 39 -2.65 21.17 -15.76
N THR A 40 -1.47 21.33 -16.36
CA THR A 40 -0.37 20.34 -16.25
C THR A 40 0.13 20.23 -14.81
N VAL A 41 0.33 21.34 -14.11
CA VAL A 41 0.73 21.31 -12.68
C VAL A 41 -0.31 20.59 -11.83
N SER A 42 -1.59 20.90 -12.01
CA SER A 42 -2.70 20.24 -11.30
C SER A 42 -2.72 18.72 -11.54
N ALA A 43 -2.58 18.30 -12.81
CA ALA A 43 -2.54 16.88 -13.16
C ALA A 43 -1.30 16.16 -12.57
N LEU A 44 -0.15 16.82 -12.53
CA LEU A 44 1.07 16.28 -11.93
C LEU A 44 0.95 16.17 -10.40
N ASP A 45 0.41 17.17 -9.72
CA ASP A 45 0.15 17.12 -8.26
C ASP A 45 -0.83 15.99 -7.91
N ALA A 46 -1.95 15.89 -8.64
CA ALA A 46 -2.91 14.81 -8.45
C ALA A 46 -2.30 13.42 -8.73
N SER A 47 -1.46 13.30 -9.77
CA SER A 47 -0.76 12.05 -10.10
C SER A 47 0.31 11.67 -9.08
N ALA A 48 1.00 12.67 -8.49
CA ALA A 48 1.97 12.46 -7.43
C ALA A 48 1.29 12.03 -6.12
N LYS A 49 0.18 12.67 -5.74
CA LYS A 49 -0.63 12.28 -4.58
C LYS A 49 -1.19 10.86 -4.70
N ARG A 50 -1.70 10.48 -5.87
CA ARG A 50 -2.15 9.11 -6.14
C ARG A 50 -1.04 8.05 -6.05
N ARG A 51 0.22 8.47 -6.15
CA ARG A 51 1.40 7.59 -6.00
C ARG A 51 1.89 7.48 -4.56
N ARG A 52 1.31 8.20 -3.59
CA ARG A 52 1.91 8.37 -2.26
C ARG A 52 1.25 7.62 -1.09
N GLU A 53 0.32 6.70 -1.34
CA GLU A 53 -0.02 5.66 -0.37
C GLU A 53 -0.02 4.32 -1.11
N PRO A 54 0.76 3.32 -0.66
CA PRO A 54 0.73 2.01 -1.28
C PRO A 54 -0.68 1.47 -1.14
N ARG A 55 -1.25 1.04 -2.27
CA ARG A 55 -2.62 0.52 -2.25
C ARG A 55 -2.66 -0.71 -1.33
N PRO A 56 -3.79 -1.02 -0.68
CA PRO A 56 -3.90 -2.27 0.07
C PRO A 56 -3.49 -3.51 -0.73
N ALA A 57 -3.71 -3.52 -2.06
CA ALA A 57 -3.23 -4.58 -2.94
C ALA A 57 -1.69 -4.65 -3.10
N GLU A 58 -0.98 -3.52 -2.97
CA GLU A 58 0.48 -3.45 -3.01
C GLU A 58 1.12 -3.87 -1.69
N VAL A 59 0.42 -3.66 -0.56
CA VAL A 59 0.88 -4.04 0.78
C VAL A 59 0.49 -5.47 1.13
N ASN A 60 -0.73 -5.88 0.81
CA ASN A 60 -1.28 -7.16 1.24
C ASN A 60 -0.84 -8.35 0.36
N GLY A 61 -0.15 -8.10 -0.76
CA GLY A 61 0.28 -9.15 -1.68
C GLY A 61 -0.88 -9.83 -2.41
N LYS A 62 -0.85 -11.16 -2.51
CA LYS A 62 -1.87 -11.96 -3.21
C LYS A 62 -3.10 -12.19 -2.35
N THR A 63 -4.27 -12.18 -2.98
CA THR A 63 -5.54 -12.49 -2.30
C THR A 63 -5.70 -14.00 -2.10
N VAL A 64 -5.99 -14.40 -0.86
CA VAL A 64 -6.51 -15.73 -0.53
C VAL A 64 -8.00 -15.60 -0.23
N LEU A 65 -8.82 -16.38 -0.92
CA LEU A 65 -10.27 -16.35 -0.72
C LEU A 65 -10.65 -17.28 0.43
N PHE A 66 -11.49 -16.77 1.34
CA PHE A 66 -12.11 -17.55 2.40
C PHE A 66 -13.60 -17.72 2.10
N PRO A 67 -14.19 -18.91 2.39
CA PRO A 67 -15.64 -19.06 2.41
C PRO A 67 -16.27 -18.05 3.38
N ALA A 68 -17.44 -17.52 3.03
CA ALA A 68 -18.13 -16.51 3.84
C ALA A 68 -18.39 -17.01 5.28
N GLU A 69 -18.78 -18.29 5.42
CA GLU A 69 -18.99 -18.95 6.71
C GLU A 69 -17.76 -18.85 7.64
N VAL A 70 -16.55 -19.05 7.09
CA VAL A 70 -15.32 -19.00 7.88
C VAL A 70 -15.10 -17.58 8.41
N LEU A 71 -15.31 -16.56 7.57
CA LEU A 71 -15.20 -15.16 7.99
C LEU A 71 -16.28 -14.81 9.03
N ASP A 72 -17.50 -15.32 8.90
CA ASP A 72 -18.56 -15.12 9.88
C ASP A 72 -18.21 -15.72 11.24
N ARG A 73 -17.59 -16.90 11.27
CA ARG A 73 -17.07 -17.51 12.50
C ARG A 73 -15.94 -16.69 13.13
N LEU A 74 -15.16 -15.96 12.34
CA LEU A 74 -14.11 -15.07 12.84
C LEU A 74 -14.64 -13.73 13.37
N ARG A 75 -15.84 -13.29 12.95
CA ARG A 75 -16.42 -11.98 13.34
C ARG A 75 -16.43 -11.70 14.84
N PRO A 76 -16.91 -12.59 15.73
CA PRO A 76 -16.90 -12.28 17.17
C PRO A 76 -15.48 -12.08 17.71
N HIS A 77 -14.51 -12.85 17.21
CA HIS A 77 -13.11 -12.73 17.62
C HIS A 77 -12.46 -11.44 17.12
N ALA A 78 -12.85 -10.99 15.92
CA ALA A 78 -12.37 -9.75 15.32
C ALA A 78 -13.00 -8.52 16.00
N ALA A 79 -14.31 -8.58 16.28
CA ALA A 79 -15.06 -7.52 16.96
C ALA A 79 -14.48 -7.20 18.35
N ARG A 80 -14.11 -8.21 19.14
CA ARG A 80 -13.43 -8.02 20.44
C ARG A 80 -12.10 -7.25 20.34
N ARG A 81 -11.51 -7.19 19.15
CA ARG A 81 -10.20 -6.56 18.88
C ARG A 81 -10.32 -5.28 18.05
N GLY A 82 -11.52 -4.87 17.65
CA GLY A 82 -11.74 -3.69 16.82
C GLY A 82 -11.15 -3.79 15.41
N ILE A 83 -10.97 -5.01 14.88
CA ILE A 83 -10.40 -5.25 13.55
C ILE A 83 -11.39 -5.99 12.65
N THR A 84 -11.12 -6.02 11.35
CA THR A 84 -11.93 -6.78 10.39
C THR A 84 -11.64 -8.29 10.47
N PRO A 85 -12.59 -9.17 10.08
CA PRO A 85 -12.32 -10.61 9.99
C PRO A 85 -11.14 -10.95 9.08
N ASN A 86 -10.98 -10.23 7.97
CA ASN A 86 -9.84 -10.42 7.05
C ASN A 86 -8.51 -10.05 7.70
N GLU A 87 -8.48 -8.98 8.49
CA GLU A 87 -7.28 -8.61 9.23
C GLU A 87 -6.98 -9.60 10.35
N LEU A 88 -8.00 -10.12 11.03
CA LEU A 88 -7.81 -11.18 12.01
C LEU A 88 -7.26 -12.45 11.34
N ALA A 89 -7.81 -12.88 10.20
CA ALA A 89 -7.34 -14.04 9.46
C ALA A 89 -5.87 -13.90 9.06
N ARG A 90 -5.47 -12.72 8.56
CA ARG A 90 -4.07 -12.43 8.25
C ARG A 90 -3.18 -12.55 9.48
N ARG A 91 -3.55 -11.91 10.59
CA ARG A 91 -2.77 -11.98 11.83
C ARG A 91 -2.65 -13.40 12.38
N ILE A 92 -3.68 -14.22 12.24
CA ILE A 92 -3.62 -15.64 12.64
C ILE A 92 -2.56 -16.37 11.82
N VAL A 93 -2.54 -16.17 10.49
CA VAL A 93 -1.54 -16.81 9.63
C VAL A 93 -0.13 -16.27 9.92
N ASP A 94 0.02 -14.97 10.13
CA ASP A 94 1.31 -14.36 10.50
C ASP A 94 1.87 -14.98 11.79
N VAL A 95 1.04 -15.07 12.84
CA VAL A 95 1.42 -15.70 14.12
C VAL A 95 1.74 -17.18 13.94
N ALA A 96 0.94 -17.91 13.17
CA ALA A 96 1.18 -19.34 12.93
C ALA A 96 2.53 -19.60 12.22
N ILE A 97 2.95 -18.69 11.34
CA ILE A 97 4.27 -18.74 10.69
C ILE A 97 5.37 -18.37 11.69
N ASP A 98 5.22 -17.24 12.38
CA ASP A 98 6.24 -16.70 13.30
C ASP A 98 6.51 -17.64 14.49
N GLU A 99 5.49 -18.34 14.97
CA GLU A 99 5.57 -19.28 16.09
C GLU A 99 5.77 -20.74 15.63
N CYS A 100 6.04 -20.97 14.34
CA CYS A 100 6.23 -22.31 13.74
C CYS A 100 5.09 -23.30 14.07
N MET A 101 3.85 -22.82 14.11
CA MET A 101 2.67 -23.62 14.45
C MET A 101 1.99 -24.27 13.23
N ILE A 102 2.51 -24.06 12.01
CA ILE A 102 1.88 -24.56 10.79
C ILE A 102 1.67 -26.07 10.85
N ASP A 103 2.75 -26.82 11.15
CA ASP A 103 2.70 -28.27 11.16
C ASP A 103 1.77 -28.81 12.27
N ALA A 104 1.74 -28.10 13.41
CA ALA A 104 0.85 -28.41 14.53
C ALA A 104 -0.63 -28.06 14.26
N ILE A 105 -0.92 -27.13 13.36
CA ILE A 105 -2.30 -26.78 12.96
C ILE A 105 -2.80 -27.74 11.88
N LEU A 106 -1.91 -28.19 11.01
CA LEU A 106 -2.23 -29.08 9.89
C LEU A 106 -2.12 -30.57 10.25
N ASP A 107 -1.60 -30.88 11.44
CA ASP A 107 -1.32 -32.25 11.92
C ASP A 107 -0.47 -33.06 10.92
N ASP A 108 0.42 -32.39 10.19
CA ASP A 108 1.24 -32.96 9.12
C ASP A 108 2.72 -33.09 9.51
N GLU A 109 3.00 -33.25 10.81
CA GLU A 109 4.30 -33.76 11.28
C GLU A 109 4.58 -35.09 10.57
N LEU A 110 5.30 -35.00 9.45
CA LEU A 110 5.99 -36.12 8.85
C LEU A 110 6.92 -36.63 9.95
N GLU A 111 6.56 -37.75 10.56
CA GLU A 111 7.46 -38.54 11.39
C GLU A 111 8.76 -38.69 10.59
N ALA A 112 9.74 -37.86 10.92
CA ALA A 112 11.06 -37.95 10.34
C ALA A 112 11.57 -39.34 10.72
N SER A 113 11.56 -40.23 9.74
CA SER A 113 11.96 -41.63 9.88
C SER A 113 13.23 -41.74 10.71
N ARG A 114 13.15 -42.53 11.77
CA ARG A 114 14.31 -43.20 12.36
C ARG A 114 14.59 -44.50 11.62
#